data_AF-A0A4D9DKH8-F1
#
_entry.id   AF-A0A4D9DKH8-F1
#
_cell.length_a   1.000
_cell.length_b   1.000
_cell.length_c   1.000
_cell.angle_alpha   90.00
_cell.angle_beta   90.00
_cell.angle_gamma   90.00
#
_symmetry.space_group_name_H-M   'P 1'
#
loop_
_entity.id
_entity.type
_entity.pdbx_description
1 polymer ?
#
loop_
_entity_poly.entity_id
_entity_poly.type
_entity_poly.pdbx_seq_one_letter_code
_entity_poly.pdbx_strand_id
1 'polypeptide(L)'
;MLKGVWVCRRETSGFRHSSCCYRSPAPLSGFSRKMLTPLEGAVGAIVEVFHKYSCNEPHHDKLSKAELKCLIQKELGNMLKSTQQVIKGDFSELEKAIETIINIFHQYSVRVGHFDTLTKGELKQLIDKQLVNFLKKQKDQASIDSLFKELDKNRDQQLSFGEFMVLITRVTIATHEHIHQGEGGQQHQH
;
A
#
# COMPACT_ATOMS: atom_id res chain seq x y z
N MET A 1 20.88 18.37 -4.22
CA MET A 1 20.92 18.16 -2.75
C MET A 1 19.82 18.99 -2.13
N LEU A 2 18.71 18.40 -1.69
CA LEU A 2 17.65 19.15 -1.01
C LEU A 2 17.23 18.38 0.24
N LYS A 3 17.31 19.07 1.37
CA LYS A 3 16.98 18.61 2.72
C LYS A 3 15.49 18.83 2.97
N GLY A 4 14.75 17.77 3.31
CA GLY A 4 13.39 17.89 3.85
C GLY A 4 13.47 18.15 5.35
N VAL A 5 12.94 19.27 5.81
CA VAL A 5 12.80 19.58 7.25
C VAL A 5 11.41 19.13 7.70
N TRP A 6 11.35 18.15 8.59
CA TRP A 6 10.12 17.67 9.20
C TRP A 6 9.74 18.56 10.40
N VAL A 7 8.67 19.36 10.30
CA VAL A 7 8.16 20.18 11.41
C VAL A 7 6.92 19.52 12.02
N CYS A 8 7.03 19.08 13.27
CA CYS A 8 5.91 18.57 14.06
C CYS A 8 5.14 19.76 14.67
N ARG A 9 3.93 20.07 14.18
CA ARG A 9 3.09 21.12 14.76
C ARG A 9 2.17 20.51 15.83
N ARG A 10 2.41 20.90 17.09
CA ARG A 10 1.56 20.53 18.24
C ARG A 10 0.37 21.49 18.28
N GLU A 11 -0.84 21.01 18.02
CA GLU A 11 -2.05 21.79 18.33
C GLU A 11 -2.30 21.74 19.84
N THR A 12 -2.09 22.87 20.50
CA THR A 12 -2.48 23.06 21.90
C THR A 12 -3.89 23.65 21.94
N SER A 13 -4.90 22.78 21.98
CA SER A 13 -6.22 23.16 22.50
C SER A 13 -6.45 22.33 23.77
N GLY A 14 -6.46 23.03 24.90
CA GLY A 14 -6.58 22.42 26.21
C GLY A 14 -7.97 21.81 26.39
N PHE A 15 -8.04 20.50 26.51
CA PHE A 15 -8.95 19.76 27.40
C PHE A 15 -8.49 18.29 27.40
N ARG A 16 -8.39 17.68 28.59
CA ARG A 16 -7.91 16.31 28.78
C ARG A 16 -8.88 15.31 28.13
N HIS A 17 -8.61 14.89 26.90
CA HIS A 17 -9.01 13.60 26.34
C HIS A 17 -7.97 13.20 25.29
N SER A 18 -7.56 11.92 25.34
CA SER A 18 -6.51 11.29 24.54
C SER A 18 -6.54 11.74 23.07
N SER A 19 -5.67 12.69 22.73
CA SER A 19 -5.57 13.23 21.39
C SER A 19 -4.70 12.28 20.57
N CYS A 20 -5.27 11.48 19.65
CA CYS A 20 -4.47 10.86 18.58
C CYS A 20 -3.86 12.06 17.82
N CYS A 21 -2.58 12.36 18.02
CA CYS A 21 -1.87 13.40 17.29
C CYS A 21 -1.88 13.03 15.80
N TYR A 22 -2.60 13.80 15.00
CA TYR A 22 -2.57 13.66 13.56
C TYR A 22 -1.36 14.41 13.01
N ARG A 23 -0.42 13.69 12.39
CA ARG A 23 0.49 14.32 11.43
C ARG A 23 -0.26 14.45 10.12
N SER A 24 -0.36 15.67 9.60
CA SER A 24 -0.70 15.84 8.20
C SER A 24 0.43 15.19 7.39
N PRO A 25 0.16 14.19 6.53
CA PRO A 25 1.21 13.58 5.74
C PRO A 25 1.84 14.68 4.88
N ALA A 26 3.14 14.93 5.08
CA ALA A 26 3.90 15.64 4.06
C ALA A 26 3.78 14.79 2.78
N PRO A 27 3.41 15.37 1.64
CA PRO A 27 3.46 14.66 0.37
C PRO A 27 4.80 13.95 0.24
N LEU A 28 4.80 12.65 -0.10
CA LEU A 28 6.02 11.94 -0.44
C LEU A 28 6.76 12.74 -1.52
N SER A 29 7.73 13.54 -1.11
CA SER A 29 8.35 14.57 -1.94
C SER A 29 9.32 13.98 -2.98
N GLY A 30 9.53 12.67 -2.95
CA GLY A 30 10.32 11.91 -3.92
C GLY A 30 9.50 11.10 -4.94
N PHE A 31 8.20 10.85 -4.70
CA PHE A 31 7.34 10.14 -5.66
C PHE A 31 6.46 11.16 -6.37
N SER A 32 6.74 11.45 -7.64
CA SER A 32 5.89 12.33 -8.44
C SER A 32 4.48 11.72 -8.54
N ARG A 33 3.56 12.17 -7.68
CA ARG A 33 2.15 11.71 -7.61
C ARG A 33 1.40 11.83 -8.95
N LYS A 34 1.96 12.52 -9.95
CA LYS A 34 1.35 12.75 -11.26
C LYS A 34 1.49 11.58 -12.26
N MET A 35 2.16 10.48 -11.92
CA MET A 35 2.45 9.37 -12.86
C MET A 35 2.19 7.96 -12.31
N LEU A 36 1.46 7.82 -11.19
CA LEU A 36 1.15 6.52 -10.60
C LEU A 36 -0.10 5.90 -11.21
N THR A 37 -0.07 4.59 -11.44
CA THR A 37 -1.27 3.83 -11.80
C THR A 37 -2.22 3.74 -10.58
N PRO A 38 -3.50 3.35 -10.77
CA PRO A 38 -4.40 3.13 -9.64
C PRO A 38 -3.86 2.15 -8.60
N LEU A 39 -3.28 1.02 -9.04
CA LEU A 39 -2.72 0.02 -8.14
C LEU A 39 -1.48 0.52 -7.38
N GLU A 40 -0.61 1.29 -8.05
CA GLU A 40 0.55 1.90 -7.39
C GLU A 40 0.14 2.96 -6.39
N GLY A 41 -0.89 3.75 -6.72
CA GLY A 41 -1.50 4.72 -5.81
C GLY A 41 -2.09 4.05 -4.57
N ALA A 42 -2.77 2.91 -4.73
CA ALA A 42 -3.29 2.13 -3.62
C ALA A 42 -2.18 1.60 -2.71
N VAL A 43 -1.09 1.07 -3.27
CA VAL A 43 0.10 0.65 -2.50
C VAL A 43 0.69 1.84 -1.73
N GLY A 44 0.84 2.99 -2.39
CA GLY A 44 1.32 4.21 -1.75
C GLY A 44 0.44 4.66 -0.58
N ALA A 45 -0.88 4.66 -0.77
CA ALA A 45 -1.84 5.02 0.26
C ALA A 45 -1.76 4.11 1.49
N ILE A 46 -1.55 2.80 1.31
CA ILE A 46 -1.36 1.86 2.43
C ILE A 46 -0.12 2.26 3.26
N VAL A 47 0.99 2.59 2.59
CA VAL A 47 2.22 3.00 3.28
C VAL A 47 2.04 4.36 3.97
N GLU A 48 1.39 5.32 3.31
CA GLU A 48 1.09 6.64 3.88
C GLU A 48 0.21 6.53 5.13
N VAL A 49 -0.84 5.69 5.08
CA VAL A 49 -1.69 5.39 6.25
C VAL A 49 -0.87 4.76 7.36
N PHE A 50 0.01 3.80 7.06
CA PHE A 50 0.89 3.21 8.08
C PHE A 50 1.72 4.29 8.80
N HIS A 51 2.41 5.15 8.04
CA HIS A 51 3.22 6.24 8.61
C HIS A 51 2.41 7.31 9.36
N LYS A 52 1.19 7.59 8.91
CA LYS A 52 0.25 8.53 9.57
C LYS A 52 -0.06 8.10 11.01
N TYR A 53 -0.10 6.80 11.29
CA TYR A 53 -0.43 6.28 12.62
C TYR A 53 0.79 5.82 13.44
N SER A 54 1.99 5.63 12.86
CA SER A 54 3.23 5.26 13.59
C SER A 54 3.98 6.44 14.24
N CYS A 55 3.27 7.49 14.62
CA CYS A 55 3.84 8.81 14.89
C CYS A 55 4.19 9.11 16.36
N ASN A 56 3.77 8.31 17.35
CA ASN A 56 3.79 8.75 18.75
C ASN A 56 4.99 8.27 19.59
N GLU A 57 5.85 7.40 19.06
CA GLU A 57 6.95 6.77 19.80
C GLU A 57 8.29 6.90 19.05
N PRO A 58 9.46 6.77 19.72
CA PRO A 58 10.79 6.95 19.11
C PRO A 58 11.15 5.92 18.01
N HIS A 59 10.23 5.03 17.65
CA HIS A 59 10.35 4.04 16.58
C HIS A 59 9.31 4.32 15.50
N HIS A 60 9.64 5.23 14.56
CA HIS A 60 8.75 5.71 13.50
C HIS A 60 8.35 4.65 12.44
N ASP A 61 8.83 3.42 12.60
CA ASP A 61 8.65 2.26 11.72
C ASP A 61 7.73 1.18 12.30
N LYS A 62 7.11 1.41 13.46
CA LYS A 62 6.27 0.42 14.17
C LYS A 62 4.95 1.02 14.65
N LEU A 63 3.92 0.19 14.76
CA LEU A 63 2.65 0.55 15.39
C LEU A 63 2.58 -0.04 16.79
N SER A 64 2.34 0.79 17.79
CA SER A 64 1.94 0.33 19.12
C SER A 64 0.53 -0.28 19.08
N LYS A 65 0.16 -1.02 20.12
CA LYS A 65 -1.21 -1.57 20.26
C LYS A 65 -2.28 -0.46 20.23
N ALA A 66 -1.98 0.70 20.81
CA ALA A 66 -2.90 1.85 20.83
C ALA A 66 -3.07 2.47 19.44
N GLU A 67 -1.97 2.62 18.70
CA GLU A 67 -1.99 3.16 17.34
C GLU A 67 -2.67 2.21 16.36
N LEU A 68 -2.37 0.91 16.44
CA LEU A 68 -3.07 -0.11 15.66
C LEU A 68 -4.59 -0.06 15.92
N LYS A 69 -5.00 0.11 17.18
CA LYS A 69 -6.41 0.27 17.52
C LYS A 69 -7.00 1.56 16.91
N CYS A 70 -6.30 2.69 16.99
CA CYS A 70 -6.73 3.97 16.38
C CYS A 70 -6.87 3.82 14.85
N LEU A 71 -5.91 3.17 14.19
CA LEU A 71 -5.92 2.88 12.76
C LEU A 71 -7.12 2.01 12.38
N ILE A 72 -7.32 0.85 13.01
CA ILE A 72 -8.42 -0.06 12.66
C ILE A 72 -9.78 0.63 12.82
N GLN A 73 -9.97 1.40 13.91
CA GLN A 73 -11.23 2.08 14.17
C GLN A 73 -11.55 3.20 13.18
N LYS A 74 -10.52 3.90 12.69
CA LYS A 74 -10.69 5.08 11.83
C LYS A 74 -10.60 4.77 10.34
N GLU A 75 -9.75 3.84 9.96
CA GLU A 75 -9.44 3.52 8.58
C GLU A 75 -10.17 2.26 8.09
N LEU A 76 -10.64 1.36 8.97
CA LEU A 76 -11.41 0.16 8.58
C LEU A 76 -12.82 0.14 9.18
N GLY A 77 -13.25 1.27 9.73
CA GLY A 77 -14.49 1.38 10.49
C GLY A 77 -15.75 1.13 9.66
N ASN A 78 -15.74 1.34 8.34
CA ASN A 78 -16.90 1.08 7.49
C ASN A 78 -16.92 -0.38 7.04
N MET A 79 -15.78 -0.95 6.63
CA MET A 79 -15.69 -2.37 6.25
C MET A 79 -16.00 -3.34 7.40
N LEU A 80 -15.76 -2.95 8.66
CA LEU A 80 -16.07 -3.77 9.84
C LEU A 80 -17.53 -3.67 10.30
N LYS A 81 -18.29 -2.67 9.84
CA LYS A 81 -19.72 -2.56 10.13
C LYS A 81 -20.48 -3.40 9.11
N SER A 82 -20.76 -4.66 9.45
CA SER A 82 -21.41 -5.68 8.59
C SER A 82 -22.84 -5.37 8.13
N THR A 83 -23.23 -4.13 7.88
CA THR A 83 -24.63 -3.79 7.58
C THR A 83 -24.79 -3.32 6.16
N GLN A 84 -25.68 -4.02 5.47
CA GLN A 84 -26.27 -3.75 4.18
C GLN A 84 -26.89 -2.34 4.15
N GLN A 85 -26.05 -1.31 3.97
CA GLN A 85 -26.48 -0.02 3.48
C GLN A 85 -25.63 0.32 2.26
N VAL A 86 -26.33 0.48 1.15
CA VAL A 86 -25.81 0.95 -0.13
C VAL A 86 -24.94 2.18 0.11
N ILE A 87 -23.72 2.09 -0.44
CA ILE A 87 -22.59 3.00 -0.35
C ILE A 87 -23.02 4.47 -0.49
N LYS A 88 -23.06 5.17 0.65
CA LYS A 88 -23.08 6.64 0.75
C LYS A 88 -22.20 7.14 1.92
N GLY A 89 -21.18 6.36 2.28
CA GLY A 89 -20.15 6.76 3.22
C GLY A 89 -18.86 7.09 2.48
N ASP A 90 -18.18 8.17 2.87
CA ASP A 90 -16.83 8.43 2.41
C ASP A 90 -15.91 7.31 2.94
N PHE A 91 -15.52 6.39 2.07
CA PHE A 91 -14.50 5.40 2.39
C PHE A 91 -13.21 6.10 2.83
N SER A 92 -12.56 5.53 3.85
CA SER A 92 -11.24 5.97 4.30
C SER A 92 -10.18 5.82 3.20
N GLU A 93 -8.98 6.37 3.43
CA GLU A 93 -7.87 6.22 2.48
C GLU A 93 -7.48 4.75 2.32
N LEU A 94 -7.45 4.01 3.44
CA LEU A 94 -7.14 2.58 3.44
C LEU A 94 -8.25 1.75 2.78
N GLU A 95 -9.51 2.09 3.01
CA GLU A 95 -10.66 1.41 2.40
C GLU A 95 -10.66 1.57 0.88
N LYS A 96 -10.45 2.80 0.39
CA LYS A 96 -10.33 3.09 -1.05
C LYS A 96 -9.16 2.34 -1.67
N ALA A 97 -8.02 2.26 -0.98
CA ALA A 97 -6.86 1.52 -1.45
C ALA A 97 -7.15 0.01 -1.58
N ILE A 98 -7.78 -0.59 -0.57
CA ILE A 98 -8.17 -2.00 -0.57
C ILE A 98 -9.19 -2.28 -1.69
N GLU A 99 -10.23 -1.45 -1.80
CA GLU A 99 -11.23 -1.55 -2.87
C GLU A 99 -10.58 -1.45 -4.26
N THR A 100 -9.62 -0.53 -4.43
CA THR A 100 -8.88 -0.39 -5.69
C THR A 100 -8.09 -1.65 -6.03
N ILE A 101 -7.40 -2.27 -5.07
CA ILE A 101 -6.64 -3.51 -5.28
C ILE A 101 -7.58 -4.64 -5.71
N ILE A 102 -8.73 -4.79 -5.05
CA ILE A 102 -9.74 -5.81 -5.37
C ILE A 102 -10.30 -5.58 -6.78
N ASN A 103 -10.73 -4.36 -7.08
CA ASN A 103 -11.31 -4.01 -8.38
C ASN A 103 -10.31 -4.23 -9.53
N ILE A 104 -9.04 -3.88 -9.33
CA ILE A 104 -8.01 -4.13 -10.33
C ILE A 104 -7.76 -5.63 -10.51
N PHE A 105 -7.73 -6.44 -9.45
CA PHE A 105 -7.62 -7.89 -9.58
C PHE A 105 -8.77 -8.45 -10.45
N HIS A 106 -10.02 -8.11 -10.10
CA HIS A 106 -11.19 -8.59 -10.83
C HIS A 106 -11.27 -8.07 -12.27
N GLN A 107 -10.81 -6.85 -12.55
CA GLN A 107 -10.75 -6.33 -13.92
C GLN A 107 -9.85 -7.17 -14.85
N TYR A 108 -8.89 -7.89 -14.29
CA TYR A 108 -7.96 -8.73 -15.06
C TYR A 108 -8.29 -10.22 -14.99
N SER A 109 -8.83 -10.74 -13.89
CA SER A 109 -9.19 -12.18 -13.74
C SER A 109 -10.39 -12.61 -14.57
N VAL A 110 -11.29 -11.69 -14.93
CA VAL A 110 -12.51 -12.01 -15.69
C VAL A 110 -12.29 -12.17 -17.20
N ARG A 111 -11.06 -12.04 -17.71
CA ARG A 111 -10.83 -11.92 -19.15
C ARG A 111 -10.72 -13.27 -19.84
N VAL A 112 -10.02 -14.22 -19.23
CA VAL A 112 -9.70 -15.53 -19.80
C VAL A 112 -9.70 -16.60 -18.72
N GLY A 113 -10.45 -17.68 -18.94
CA GLY A 113 -10.47 -18.80 -18.00
C GLY A 113 -11.45 -18.57 -16.86
N HIS A 114 -10.98 -18.64 -15.61
CA HIS A 114 -11.82 -18.58 -14.41
C HIS A 114 -11.92 -17.14 -13.87
N PHE A 115 -13.14 -16.69 -13.59
CA PHE A 115 -13.44 -15.27 -13.32
C PHE A 115 -12.78 -14.68 -12.06
N ASP A 116 -12.35 -15.51 -11.12
CA ASP A 116 -11.79 -15.11 -9.82
C ASP A 116 -10.32 -15.53 -9.63
N THR A 117 -9.62 -15.84 -10.72
CA THR A 117 -8.19 -16.17 -10.70
C THR A 117 -7.48 -15.52 -11.88
N LEU A 118 -6.19 -15.23 -11.74
CA LEU A 118 -5.38 -14.72 -12.84
C LEU A 118 -4.63 -15.87 -13.51
N THR A 119 -4.81 -15.98 -14.82
CA THR A 119 -3.86 -16.72 -15.66
C THR A 119 -2.53 -15.97 -15.75
N LYS A 120 -1.48 -16.68 -16.17
CA LYS A 120 -0.16 -16.08 -16.39
C LYS A 120 -0.21 -14.89 -17.37
N GLY A 121 -1.00 -14.99 -18.44
CA GLY A 121 -1.16 -13.93 -19.42
C GLY A 121 -1.80 -12.67 -18.83
N GLU A 122 -2.82 -12.84 -17.99
CA GLU A 122 -3.49 -11.74 -17.30
C GLU A 122 -2.58 -11.09 -16.26
N LEU A 123 -1.80 -11.89 -15.50
CA LEU A 123 -0.80 -11.37 -14.58
C LEU A 123 0.22 -10.48 -15.33
N LYS A 124 0.73 -10.94 -16.48
CA LYS A 124 1.66 -10.17 -17.30
C LYS A 124 1.06 -8.82 -17.69
N GLN A 125 -0.18 -8.82 -18.18
CA GLN A 125 -0.87 -7.58 -18.56
C GLN A 125 -1.11 -6.64 -17.36
N LEU A 126 -1.43 -7.19 -16.19
CA LEU A 126 -1.62 -6.42 -14.96
C LEU A 126 -0.29 -5.75 -14.58
N ILE A 127 0.81 -6.49 -14.55
CA ILE A 127 2.15 -5.95 -14.25
C ILE A 127 2.51 -4.84 -15.24
N ASP A 128 2.32 -5.09 -16.53
CA ASP A 128 2.68 -4.16 -17.60
C ASP A 128 1.88 -2.84 -17.56
N LYS A 129 0.65 -2.85 -17.02
CA LYS A 129 -0.25 -1.69 -17.01
C LYS A 129 -0.43 -1.04 -15.63
N GLN A 130 -0.29 -1.80 -14.56
CA GLN A 130 -0.63 -1.39 -13.20
C GLN A 130 0.58 -1.35 -12.27
N LEU A 131 1.71 -1.98 -12.58
CA LEU A 131 2.93 -1.94 -11.73
C LEU A 131 4.15 -1.44 -12.52
N VAL A 132 3.90 -0.47 -13.40
CA VAL A 132 4.86 0.05 -14.38
C VAL A 132 6.13 0.57 -13.69
N ASN A 133 6.03 1.18 -12.52
CA ASN A 133 7.13 1.79 -11.80
C ASN A 133 7.89 0.81 -10.92
N PHE A 134 7.23 -0.22 -10.41
CA PHE A 134 7.85 -1.21 -9.51
C PHE A 134 8.54 -2.34 -10.26
N LEU A 135 8.00 -2.74 -11.42
CA LEU A 135 8.45 -3.94 -12.14
C LEU A 135 9.01 -3.63 -13.54
N LYS A 136 9.58 -2.42 -13.75
CA LYS A 136 10.20 -2.03 -15.04
C LYS A 136 11.17 -3.06 -15.60
N LYS A 137 11.92 -3.73 -14.72
CA LYS A 137 12.96 -4.71 -15.07
C LYS A 137 12.42 -6.13 -15.24
N GLN A 138 11.21 -6.43 -14.76
CA GLN A 138 10.60 -7.76 -14.82
C GLN A 138 9.50 -7.80 -15.87
N LYS A 139 9.90 -7.60 -17.13
CA LYS A 139 8.97 -7.61 -18.28
C LYS A 139 9.28 -8.71 -19.28
N ASP A 140 10.45 -9.34 -19.18
CA ASP A 140 10.78 -10.49 -19.98
C ASP A 140 9.98 -11.72 -19.52
N GLN A 141 9.75 -12.64 -20.46
CA GLN A 141 8.91 -13.80 -20.23
C GLN A 141 9.46 -14.70 -19.11
N ALA A 142 10.78 -14.83 -18.98
CA ALA A 142 11.39 -15.72 -17.99
C ALA A 142 11.22 -15.18 -16.56
N SER A 143 11.36 -13.87 -16.36
CA SER A 143 11.07 -13.22 -15.07
C SER A 143 9.60 -13.40 -14.68
N ILE A 144 8.68 -13.19 -15.62
CA ILE A 144 7.23 -13.39 -15.38
C ILE A 144 6.92 -14.86 -15.08
N ASP A 145 7.55 -15.80 -15.78
CA ASP A 145 7.36 -17.24 -15.55
C ASP A 145 7.85 -17.65 -14.15
N SER A 146 9.01 -17.14 -13.73
CA SER A 146 9.56 -17.38 -12.39
C SER A 146 8.65 -16.79 -11.31
N LEU A 147 8.25 -15.52 -11.47
CA LEU A 147 7.36 -14.85 -10.54
C LEU A 147 6.02 -15.58 -10.41
N PHE A 148 5.42 -15.99 -11.54
CA PHE A 148 4.18 -16.75 -11.54
C PHE A 148 4.32 -18.04 -10.73
N LYS A 149 5.40 -18.79 -10.97
CA LYS A 149 5.68 -20.06 -10.26
C LYS A 149 5.91 -19.86 -8.76
N GLU A 150 6.48 -18.73 -8.35
CA GLU A 150 6.64 -18.40 -6.93
C GLU A 150 5.33 -18.03 -6.24
N LEU A 151 4.41 -17.40 -6.97
CA LEU A 151 3.12 -16.97 -6.45
C LEU A 151 2.10 -18.11 -6.42
N ASP A 152 2.10 -18.98 -7.45
CA ASP A 152 1.23 -20.16 -7.59
C ASP A 152 1.66 -21.26 -6.61
N LYS A 153 1.19 -21.14 -5.37
CA LYS A 153 1.58 -22.03 -4.26
C LYS A 153 0.87 -23.36 -4.34
N ASN A 154 -0.41 -23.35 -4.74
CA ASN A 154 -1.21 -24.56 -4.86
C ASN A 154 -0.90 -25.32 -6.17
N ARG A 155 -0.16 -24.71 -7.10
CA ARG A 155 0.29 -25.27 -8.39
C ARG A 155 -0.87 -25.63 -9.32
N ASP A 156 -1.96 -24.86 -9.27
CA ASP A 156 -3.11 -25.03 -10.14
C ASP A 156 -2.99 -24.28 -11.48
N GLN A 157 -1.84 -23.62 -11.71
CA GLN A 157 -1.54 -22.80 -12.88
C GLN A 157 -2.41 -21.55 -13.02
N GLN A 158 -3.01 -21.11 -11.92
CA GLN A 158 -3.76 -19.88 -11.79
C GLN A 158 -3.32 -19.18 -10.50
N LEU A 159 -3.65 -17.90 -10.36
CA LEU A 159 -3.40 -17.17 -9.12
C LEU A 159 -4.72 -16.74 -8.52
N SER A 160 -5.03 -17.29 -7.34
CA SER A 160 -6.09 -16.78 -6.48
C SER A 160 -5.78 -15.37 -5.99
N PHE A 161 -6.80 -14.66 -5.51
CA PHE A 161 -6.60 -13.33 -4.90
C PHE A 161 -5.56 -13.36 -3.77
N GLY A 162 -5.57 -14.41 -2.94
CA GLY A 162 -4.61 -14.57 -1.85
C GLY A 162 -3.16 -14.71 -2.32
N GLU A 163 -2.93 -15.41 -3.43
CA GLU A 163 -1.61 -15.55 -4.05
C GLU A 163 -1.15 -14.25 -4.71
N PHE A 164 -2.06 -13.55 -5.40
CA PHE A 164 -1.79 -12.22 -5.93
C PHE A 164 -1.45 -11.21 -4.82
N MET A 165 -2.11 -11.26 -3.66
CA MET A 165 -1.81 -10.38 -2.54
C MET A 165 -0.38 -10.54 -2.01
N VAL A 166 0.25 -11.69 -2.19
CA VAL A 166 1.69 -11.86 -1.86
C VAL A 166 2.55 -10.91 -2.70
N LEU A 167 2.25 -10.74 -4.00
CA LEU A 167 2.95 -9.78 -4.84
C LEU A 167 2.73 -8.35 -4.34
N ILE A 168 1.48 -7.98 -4.03
CA ILE A 168 1.15 -6.65 -3.51
C ILE A 168 1.90 -6.38 -2.21
N THR A 169 1.91 -7.32 -1.27
CA THR A 169 2.67 -7.20 -0.02
C THR A 169 4.16 -6.99 -0.28
N ARG A 170 4.79 -7.74 -1.20
CA ARG A 170 6.21 -7.56 -1.56
C ARG A 170 6.47 -6.14 -2.09
N VAL A 171 5.62 -5.65 -2.99
CA VAL A 171 5.74 -4.30 -3.56
C VAL A 171 5.54 -3.22 -2.49
N THR A 172 4.57 -3.39 -1.59
CA THR A 172 4.32 -2.47 -0.47
C THR A 172 5.50 -2.40 0.48
N ILE A 173 6.10 -3.54 0.84
CA ILE A 173 7.31 -3.59 1.68
C ILE A 173 8.47 -2.87 1.00
N ALA A 174 8.74 -3.18 -0.27
CA ALA A 174 9.80 -2.52 -1.03
C ALA A 174 9.59 -1.00 -1.14
N THR A 175 8.33 -0.56 -1.26
CA THR A 175 7.95 0.86 -1.26
C THR A 175 8.21 1.51 0.09
N HIS A 176 7.84 0.85 1.18
CA HIS A 176 8.10 1.30 2.54
C HIS A 176 9.62 1.43 2.81
N GLU A 177 10.43 0.45 2.40
CA GLU A 177 11.88 0.48 2.55
C GLU A 177 12.54 1.62 1.76
N HIS A 178 12.08 1.90 0.53
CA HIS A 178 12.62 3.00 -0.30
C HIS A 178 12.43 4.36 0.36
N ILE A 179 11.35 4.56 1.11
CA ILE A 179 11.11 5.82 1.85
C ILE A 179 12.17 6.00 2.95
N HIS A 180 12.52 4.93 3.67
CA HIS A 180 13.54 4.97 4.72
C HIS A 180 14.98 5.09 4.18
N GLN A 181 15.27 4.55 2.99
CA GLN A 181 16.59 4.68 2.35
C GLN A 181 16.95 6.14 2.00
N GLY A 182 15.95 7.01 1.85
CA GLY A 182 16.15 8.45 1.66
C GLY A 182 16.63 9.21 2.90
N GLU A 183 16.63 8.58 4.09
CA GLU A 183 16.93 9.23 5.38
C GLU A 183 18.32 8.85 5.96
N GLY A 184 19.07 7.96 5.32
CA GLY A 184 20.31 7.36 5.85
C GLY A 184 21.66 7.86 5.27
N GLY A 185 21.73 9.06 4.68
CA GLY A 185 22.94 9.54 4.00
C GLY A 185 23.84 10.47 4.81
N GLN A 186 24.79 9.89 5.56
CA GLN A 186 26.08 10.41 6.07
C GLN A 186 26.29 10.19 7.59
N GLN A 187 26.83 9.03 7.96
CA GLN A 187 27.83 9.01 9.03
C GLN A 187 29.20 8.88 8.37
N HIS A 188 29.97 9.96 8.46
CA HIS A 188 31.36 10.05 8.08
C HIS A 188 32.16 8.96 8.81
N GLN A 189 32.86 8.12 8.05
CA GLN A 189 34.08 7.50 8.56
C GLN A 189 35.14 8.59 8.64
N HIS A 190 35.79 8.70 9.79
CA HIS A 190 37.04 9.42 9.99
C HIS A 190 38.07 8.42 10.50
#